data_AF-A0A7R7ZJP5-F1
#
_entry.id   AF-A0A7R7ZJP5-F1
#
_cell.length_a   1.000
_cell.length_b   1.000
_cell.length_c   1.000
_cell.angle_alpha   90.00
_cell.angle_beta   90.00
_cell.angle_gamma   90.00
#
_symmetry.space_group_name_H-M   'P 1'
#
loop_
_entity.id
_entity.type
_entity.pdbx_description
1 polymer ?
#
loop_
_entity_poly.entity_id
_entity_poly.type
_entity_poly.pdbx_seq_one_letter_code
_entity_poly.pdbx_strand_id
1 'polypeptide(L)'
;MVDQFLQFAIGNGLPLAEKNAKDTEHLLLVSLTDLEDVDETSLVQHFQRFLQDKNVNIHPWQQSTEVLQSITHQGQNRDSQANLYAMAILAHRAGWSSLIVADDLTKRQLKGNCRVGESPSISVVMISIRPCTAQEDHEVRVVAKRTTGEKDNTELMETLQDFEPQEVASRNNEVFMNDGLVLHDADRGVFTDDIVAKLGWEEYSNSGSTTKDGSWVINHGAQPVALPPWVRQDNRHLNIFLMFPTAEDELANIKSTLQSAARNFTQEDGAEDPEMEIQLISWEYHRVQSRRGFLNLWNGYQQQILANDYSSSVYFLLEPTRDTENALIGTLYYDMIGPAIVSWVSLKEVISTAQSWGLSAKECLDRPEPYILERRESDVTELMYRPEQPFYVENPPWLPADDCIYWVPVFYLTSKLTREQDQAIRAELHTMNQIDSEYWDRKHCCFVPWKDDQRDGTLEDMWDVFWDVYTYKRGRATAVTSPLPMFFIDQQSGHDLTVIAVDSDTLYTRKSNTAAAEILKDTPARKVRGFFHGRLSGRDAHIAHANLSIANLNFDEFTEPNQFPRPGWPGHGILEDDD
;
A
#
# COMPACT_ATOMS: atom_id res chain seq x y z
N MET A 1 -15.29 29.56 20.58
CA MET A 1 -13.87 29.86 20.28
C MET A 1 -13.75 29.69 18.78
N VAL A 2 -13.40 30.74 18.01
CA VAL A 2 -13.37 30.62 16.55
C VAL A 2 -12.21 29.71 16.18
N ASP A 3 -12.48 28.70 15.33
CA ASP A 3 -11.48 27.73 14.88
C ASP A 3 -10.34 28.44 14.14
N GLN A 4 -9.16 28.45 14.76
CA GLN A 4 -7.98 29.15 14.26
C GLN A 4 -7.47 28.54 12.95
N PHE A 5 -7.63 27.22 12.76
CA PHE A 5 -7.22 26.53 11.54
C PHE A 5 -8.16 26.87 10.39
N LEU A 6 -9.47 26.93 10.65
CA LEU A 6 -10.45 27.42 9.68
C LEU A 6 -10.17 28.88 9.27
N GLN A 7 -9.89 29.77 10.23
CA GLN A 7 -9.54 31.16 9.91
C GLN A 7 -8.27 31.25 9.08
N PHE A 8 -7.27 30.42 9.40
CA PHE A 8 -6.03 30.35 8.63
C PHE A 8 -6.30 29.88 7.20
N ALA A 9 -7.10 28.84 7.00
CA ALA A 9 -7.48 28.34 5.68
C ALA A 9 -8.27 29.37 4.86
N ILE A 10 -9.23 30.08 5.46
CA ILE A 10 -9.96 31.19 4.82
C ILE A 10 -9.00 32.31 4.42
N GLY A 11 -8.04 32.64 5.28
CA GLY A 11 -6.97 33.59 4.96
C GLY A 11 -6.06 33.14 3.81
N ASN A 12 -6.03 31.84 3.52
CA ASN A 12 -5.28 31.21 2.42
C ASN A 12 -6.20 30.75 1.28
N GLY A 13 -7.35 31.39 1.10
CA GLY A 13 -8.16 31.25 -0.11
C GLY A 13 -9.25 30.18 -0.07
N LEU A 14 -9.57 29.57 1.09
CA LEU A 14 -10.75 28.70 1.22
C LEU A 14 -12.04 29.53 1.05
N PRO A 15 -12.85 29.30 0.00
CA PRO A 15 -14.14 29.96 -0.13
C PRO A 15 -15.13 29.44 0.93
N LEU A 16 -15.96 30.33 1.47
CA LEU A 16 -17.08 29.94 2.32
C LEU A 16 -18.26 29.47 1.46
N ALA A 17 -18.93 28.41 1.87
CA ALA A 17 -20.13 27.95 1.17
C ALA A 17 -21.24 29.02 1.26
N GLU A 18 -21.76 29.46 0.11
CA GLU A 18 -22.85 30.43 0.05
C GLU A 18 -24.18 29.76 0.47
N LYS A 19 -24.74 30.18 1.61
CA LYS A 19 -25.96 29.55 2.17
C LYS A 19 -27.30 30.00 1.53
N ASN A 20 -27.30 30.88 0.50
CA ASN A 20 -28.49 31.69 0.20
C ASN A 20 -28.93 31.83 -1.27
N ALA A 21 -28.34 31.15 -2.26
CA ALA A 21 -28.87 31.15 -3.63
C ALA A 21 -29.77 29.92 -3.84
N LYS A 22 -31.09 30.07 -3.70
CA LYS A 22 -32.07 28.95 -3.78
C LYS A 22 -32.05 28.16 -5.10
N ASP A 23 -31.38 28.65 -6.14
CA ASP A 23 -31.38 28.09 -7.48
C ASP A 23 -29.96 27.77 -8.02
N THR A 24 -28.89 27.89 -7.22
CA THR A 24 -27.51 27.62 -7.64
C THR A 24 -26.84 26.65 -6.68
N GLU A 25 -26.47 25.48 -7.18
CA GLU A 25 -25.64 24.53 -6.45
C GLU A 25 -24.18 24.99 -6.50
N HIS A 26 -23.41 24.66 -5.47
CA HIS A 26 -22.00 25.03 -5.40
C HIS A 26 -21.14 23.78 -5.22
N LEU A 27 -20.04 23.71 -5.95
CA LEU A 27 -19.06 22.63 -5.84
C LEU A 27 -17.66 23.19 -5.62
N LEU A 28 -16.96 22.67 -4.61
CA LEU A 28 -15.57 23.04 -4.34
C LEU A 28 -14.63 22.14 -5.14
N LEU A 29 -13.74 22.75 -5.94
CA LEU A 29 -12.64 22.06 -6.61
C LEU A 29 -11.35 22.31 -5.84
N VAL A 30 -10.81 21.27 -5.22
CA VAL A 30 -9.56 21.34 -4.47
C VAL A 30 -8.41 20.84 -5.33
N SER A 31 -7.36 21.64 -5.48
CA SER A 31 -6.13 21.23 -6.17
C SER A 31 -5.08 20.79 -5.14
N LEU A 32 -4.82 19.48 -5.03
CA LEU A 32 -3.74 18.91 -4.21
C LEU A 32 -2.45 18.67 -5.00
N THR A 33 -2.50 18.86 -6.32
CA THR A 33 -1.34 18.87 -7.21
C THR A 33 -1.10 20.29 -7.74
N ASP A 34 0.12 20.55 -8.20
CA ASP A 34 0.47 21.80 -8.85
C ASP A 34 -0.05 21.79 -10.29
N LEU A 35 -1.29 22.25 -10.48
CA LEU A 35 -1.87 22.53 -11.79
C LEU A 35 -1.43 23.90 -12.28
N GLU A 36 -1.16 24.01 -13.58
CA GLU A 36 -1.00 25.30 -14.25
C GLU A 36 -2.38 25.95 -14.44
N ASP A 37 -2.46 27.28 -14.51
CA ASP A 37 -3.74 28.00 -14.70
C ASP A 37 -4.56 27.46 -15.91
N VAL A 38 -3.86 27.03 -16.96
CA VAL A 38 -4.45 26.44 -18.17
C VAL A 38 -5.04 25.06 -17.90
N ASP A 39 -4.36 24.25 -17.09
CA ASP A 39 -4.80 22.91 -16.70
C ASP A 39 -6.02 23.00 -15.77
N GLU A 40 -5.98 23.91 -14.79
CA GLU A 40 -7.11 24.17 -13.88
C GLU A 40 -8.34 24.69 -14.66
N THR A 41 -8.13 25.65 -15.56
CA THR A 41 -9.22 26.17 -16.42
C THR A 41 -9.82 25.05 -17.28
N SER A 42 -8.97 24.17 -17.83
CA SER A 42 -9.41 23.03 -18.64
C SER A 42 -10.22 22.03 -17.81
N LEU A 43 -9.79 21.76 -16.57
CA LEU A 43 -10.50 20.89 -15.64
C LEU A 43 -11.87 21.47 -15.24
N VAL A 44 -11.93 22.76 -14.92
CA VAL A 44 -13.18 23.46 -14.61
C VAL A 44 -14.13 23.40 -15.80
N GLN A 45 -13.63 23.69 -17.01
CA GLN A 45 -14.45 23.60 -18.23
C GLN A 45 -14.92 22.18 -18.52
N HIS A 46 -14.10 21.15 -18.24
CA HIS A 46 -14.47 19.75 -18.36
C HIS A 46 -15.70 19.46 -17.51
N PHE A 47 -15.63 19.70 -16.19
CA PHE A 47 -16.75 19.42 -15.29
C PHE A 47 -17.96 20.34 -15.49
N GLN A 48 -17.75 21.61 -15.84
CA GLN A 48 -18.84 22.52 -16.21
C GLN A 48 -19.65 22.00 -17.41
N ARG A 49 -19.02 21.32 -18.38
CA ARG A 49 -19.74 20.72 -19.52
C ARG A 49 -20.69 19.62 -19.09
N PHE A 50 -20.31 18.79 -18.13
CA PHE A 50 -21.17 17.71 -17.61
C PHE A 50 -22.26 18.21 -16.68
N LEU A 51 -22.05 19.38 -16.07
CA LEU A 51 -23.01 20.02 -15.20
C LEU A 51 -23.92 21.01 -15.94
N GLN A 52 -23.88 21.14 -17.27
CA GLN A 52 -24.61 22.19 -18.01
C GLN A 52 -26.12 22.23 -17.73
N ASP A 53 -26.74 21.09 -17.43
CA ASP A 53 -28.17 21.00 -17.12
C ASP A 53 -28.51 21.40 -15.67
N LYS A 54 -27.49 21.54 -14.80
CA LYS A 54 -27.59 21.95 -13.41
C LYS A 54 -26.90 23.31 -13.24
N ASN A 55 -27.55 24.26 -12.57
CA ASN A 55 -26.94 25.57 -12.30
C ASN A 55 -25.87 25.44 -11.19
N VAL A 56 -24.73 24.82 -11.49
CA VAL A 56 -23.64 24.55 -10.53
C VAL A 56 -22.49 25.51 -10.75
N ASN A 57 -22.10 26.23 -9.70
CA ASN A 57 -20.91 27.07 -9.71
C ASN A 57 -19.73 26.32 -9.06
N ILE A 58 -18.63 26.18 -9.81
CA ILE A 58 -17.41 25.53 -9.35
C ILE A 58 -16.46 26.59 -8.78
N HIS A 59 -16.07 26.42 -7.51
CA HIS A 59 -15.14 27.30 -6.82
C HIS A 59 -13.78 26.60 -6.69
N PRO A 60 -12.73 27.05 -7.40
CA PRO A 60 -11.40 26.48 -7.26
C PRO A 60 -10.75 26.93 -5.95
N TRP A 61 -9.99 26.04 -5.33
CA TRP A 61 -9.19 26.29 -4.14
C TRP A 61 -7.86 25.51 -4.22
N GLN A 62 -6.78 26.24 -4.44
CA GLN A 62 -5.42 25.69 -4.45
C GLN A 62 -4.81 25.75 -3.05
N GLN A 63 -4.33 24.60 -2.55
CA GLN A 63 -3.76 24.54 -1.21
C GLN A 63 -2.32 25.04 -1.17
N SER A 64 -2.02 25.89 -0.19
CA SER A 64 -0.65 26.15 0.20
C SER A 64 -0.10 24.99 1.04
N THR A 65 1.22 24.78 0.95
CA THR A 65 1.90 23.76 1.76
C THR A 65 1.72 24.03 3.26
N GLU A 66 1.67 25.30 3.64
CA GLU A 66 1.47 25.74 5.03
C GLU A 66 0.09 25.33 5.58
N VAL A 67 -0.97 25.40 4.77
CA VAL A 67 -2.31 24.94 5.18
C VAL A 67 -2.30 23.44 5.42
N LEU A 68 -1.75 22.65 4.50
CA LEU A 68 -1.68 21.19 4.63
C LEU A 68 -0.89 20.78 5.90
N GLN A 69 0.27 21.40 6.12
CA GLN A 69 1.10 21.16 7.31
C GLN A 69 0.39 21.51 8.63
N SER A 70 -0.54 22.46 8.60
CA SER A 70 -1.28 22.87 9.79
C SER A 70 -2.37 21.87 10.19
N ILE A 71 -2.91 21.09 9.25
CA ILE A 71 -4.08 20.23 9.48
C ILE A 71 -3.76 18.73 9.51
N THR A 72 -2.61 18.29 8.97
CA THR A 72 -2.21 16.88 9.06
C THR A 72 -0.71 16.68 8.87
N HIS A 73 -0.22 15.51 9.28
CA HIS A 73 1.15 15.07 9.03
C HIS A 73 1.42 14.96 7.52
N GLN A 74 2.50 15.60 7.05
CA GLN A 74 2.86 15.59 5.63
C GLN A 74 3.79 14.43 5.29
N GLY A 75 3.35 13.61 4.34
CA GLY A 75 4.15 12.58 3.68
C GLY A 75 4.83 13.08 2.40
N GLN A 76 5.26 12.14 1.56
CA GLN A 76 5.83 12.45 0.24
C GLN A 76 4.77 12.95 -0.75
N ASN A 77 3.54 12.47 -0.63
CA ASN A 77 2.45 12.71 -1.57
C ASN A 77 1.47 13.73 -1.02
N ARG A 78 1.23 14.82 -1.78
CA ARG A 78 0.30 15.88 -1.38
C ARG A 78 -1.15 15.44 -1.48
N ASP A 79 -1.46 14.53 -2.38
CA ASP A 79 -2.77 13.88 -2.59
C ASP A 79 -2.97 12.63 -1.71
N SER A 80 -2.23 12.54 -0.61
CA SER A 80 -2.36 11.46 0.37
C SER A 80 -3.76 11.39 0.98
N GLN A 81 -4.19 10.19 1.38
CA GLN A 81 -5.49 9.98 2.01
C GLN A 81 -5.67 10.78 3.30
N ALA A 82 -4.59 10.97 4.08
CA ALA A 82 -4.60 11.85 5.26
C ALA A 82 -4.89 13.31 4.89
N ASN A 83 -4.27 13.81 3.82
CA ASN A 83 -4.55 15.16 3.31
C ASN A 83 -5.99 15.27 2.81
N LEU A 84 -6.49 14.28 2.05
CA LEU A 84 -7.87 14.28 1.56
C LEU A 84 -8.89 14.36 2.70
N TYR A 85 -8.70 13.54 3.74
CA TYR A 85 -9.55 13.55 4.93
C TYR A 85 -9.50 14.91 5.66
N ALA A 86 -8.31 15.38 6.01
CA ALA A 86 -8.14 16.63 6.76
C ALA A 86 -8.73 17.84 6.02
N MET A 87 -8.53 17.87 4.69
CA MET A 87 -9.10 18.87 3.80
C MET A 87 -10.63 18.79 3.73
N ALA A 88 -11.19 17.59 3.72
CA ALA A 88 -12.63 17.40 3.76
C ALA A 88 -13.21 17.99 5.05
N ILE A 89 -12.66 17.65 6.21
CA ILE A 89 -13.10 18.22 7.50
C ILE A 89 -13.00 19.74 7.51
N LEU A 90 -11.89 20.30 7.02
CA LEU A 90 -11.70 21.74 6.94
C LEU A 90 -12.73 22.43 6.02
N ALA A 91 -13.01 21.85 4.84
CA ALA A 91 -14.06 22.32 3.95
C ALA A 91 -15.45 22.20 4.60
N HIS A 92 -15.69 21.14 5.37
CA HIS A 92 -16.94 20.95 6.11
C HIS A 92 -17.18 22.04 7.14
N ARG A 93 -16.14 22.44 7.88
CA ARG A 93 -16.20 23.57 8.82
C ARG A 93 -16.46 24.90 8.10
N ALA A 94 -16.07 25.04 6.83
CA ALA A 94 -16.41 26.18 5.97
C ALA A 94 -17.81 26.09 5.32
N GLY A 95 -18.56 25.01 5.59
CA GLY A 95 -19.94 24.81 5.16
C GLY A 95 -20.11 23.93 3.91
N TRP A 96 -19.06 23.27 3.43
CA TRP A 96 -19.12 22.37 2.28
C TRP A 96 -19.49 20.94 2.71
N SER A 97 -20.42 20.29 2.01
CA SER A 97 -20.77 18.88 2.25
C SER A 97 -20.17 17.93 1.21
N SER A 98 -19.65 18.49 0.12
CA SER A 98 -19.14 17.73 -1.02
C SER A 98 -18.10 18.54 -1.76
N LEU A 99 -17.10 17.86 -2.31
CA LEU A 99 -16.01 18.48 -3.07
C LEU A 99 -15.43 17.50 -4.08
N ILE A 100 -14.73 18.03 -5.07
CA ILE A 100 -13.91 17.26 -6.01
C ILE A 100 -12.45 17.65 -5.84
N VAL A 101 -11.54 16.69 -5.97
CA VAL A 101 -10.11 16.88 -5.77
C VAL A 101 -9.34 16.48 -7.01
N ALA A 102 -8.50 17.39 -7.49
CA ALA A 102 -7.51 17.14 -8.52
C ALA A 102 -6.20 16.64 -7.86
N ASP A 103 -5.75 15.46 -8.31
CA ASP A 103 -4.56 14.78 -7.81
C ASP A 103 -3.50 14.60 -8.90
N ASP A 104 -2.40 13.91 -8.61
CA ASP A 104 -1.32 13.74 -9.57
C ASP A 104 -1.72 12.92 -10.81
N LEU A 105 -2.70 12.02 -10.69
CA LEU A 105 -3.28 11.34 -11.85
C LEU A 105 -4.10 12.32 -12.71
N THR A 106 -4.92 13.19 -12.11
CA THR A 106 -5.66 14.24 -12.83
C THR A 106 -4.70 15.08 -13.68
N LYS A 107 -3.57 15.50 -13.09
CA LYS A 107 -2.54 16.26 -13.78
C LYS A 107 -1.93 15.49 -14.96
N ARG A 108 -1.61 14.20 -14.79
CA ARG A 108 -1.09 13.36 -15.89
C ARG A 108 -2.10 13.23 -17.02
N GLN A 109 -3.38 13.07 -16.70
CA GLN A 109 -4.46 12.96 -17.68
C GLN A 109 -4.64 14.26 -18.47
N LEU A 110 -4.67 15.42 -17.79
CA LEU A 110 -4.74 16.73 -18.44
C LEU A 110 -3.57 16.98 -19.40
N LYS A 111 -2.36 16.52 -19.02
CA LYS A 111 -1.15 16.66 -19.84
C LYS A 111 -0.98 15.56 -20.91
N GLY A 112 -1.85 14.56 -20.95
CA GLY A 112 -1.71 13.41 -21.85
C GLY A 112 -0.51 12.50 -21.55
N ASN A 113 0.01 12.54 -20.32
CA ASN A 113 1.19 11.80 -19.85
C ASN A 113 0.80 10.57 -19.01
N CYS A 114 -0.26 9.86 -19.42
CA CYS A 114 -0.75 8.67 -18.74
C CYS A 114 0.27 7.51 -18.83
N ARG A 115 0.42 6.77 -17.73
CA ARG A 115 1.24 5.55 -17.68
C ARG A 115 0.51 4.38 -18.33
N VAL A 116 1.25 3.30 -18.57
CA VAL A 116 0.70 2.05 -19.10
C VAL A 116 -0.38 1.53 -18.16
N GLY A 117 -1.57 1.25 -18.70
CA GLY A 117 -2.75 0.84 -17.92
C GLY A 117 -3.58 2.00 -17.35
N GLU A 118 -3.13 3.26 -17.44
CA GLU A 118 -3.93 4.41 -17.00
C GLU A 118 -4.97 4.79 -18.06
N SER A 119 -6.18 5.10 -17.62
CA SER A 119 -7.21 5.67 -18.51
C SER A 119 -6.84 7.10 -18.90
N PRO A 120 -6.94 7.45 -20.21
CA PRO A 120 -6.70 8.82 -20.68
C PRO A 120 -7.83 9.80 -20.34
N SER A 121 -8.99 9.31 -19.89
CA SER A 121 -10.12 10.18 -19.51
C SER A 121 -9.78 10.98 -18.25
N ILE A 122 -10.02 12.29 -18.30
CA ILE A 122 -9.81 13.18 -17.15
C ILE A 122 -10.69 12.73 -15.99
N SER A 123 -10.08 12.51 -14.83
CA SER A 123 -10.75 12.01 -13.64
C SER A 123 -10.31 12.75 -12.38
N VAL A 124 -11.20 12.83 -11.40
CA VAL A 124 -10.99 13.48 -10.09
C VAL A 124 -11.50 12.59 -8.96
N VAL A 125 -11.08 12.89 -7.73
CA VAL A 125 -11.63 12.25 -6.52
C VAL A 125 -12.85 13.05 -6.06
N MET A 126 -14.02 12.45 -6.07
CA MET A 126 -15.22 12.93 -5.38
C MET A 126 -15.12 12.62 -3.90
N ILE A 127 -15.44 13.58 -3.05
CA ILE A 127 -15.53 13.41 -1.61
C ILE A 127 -16.90 13.87 -1.13
N SER A 128 -17.56 13.03 -0.35
CA SER A 128 -18.80 13.31 0.36
C SER A 128 -18.57 13.30 1.86
N ILE A 129 -19.17 14.28 2.55
CA ILE A 129 -19.01 14.47 3.99
C ILE A 129 -20.41 14.48 4.59
N ARG A 130 -20.69 13.49 5.44
CA ARG A 130 -22.04 13.22 5.95
C ARG A 130 -21.97 12.95 7.45
N PRO A 131 -23.03 13.24 8.22
CA PRO A 131 -23.09 12.80 9.61
C PRO A 131 -23.17 11.27 9.68
N CYS A 132 -22.55 10.65 10.70
CA CYS A 132 -22.61 9.19 10.91
C CYS A 132 -24.04 8.72 11.23
N THR A 133 -24.75 9.48 12.07
CA THR A 133 -26.15 9.24 12.40
C THR A 133 -26.96 10.52 12.19
N ALA A 134 -28.26 10.38 11.88
CA ALA A 134 -29.15 11.54 11.72
C ALA A 134 -29.39 12.33 13.03
N GLN A 135 -28.83 11.88 14.16
CA GLN A 135 -29.02 12.47 15.49
C GLN A 135 -27.73 13.10 16.05
N GLU A 136 -26.56 12.79 15.51
CA GLU A 136 -25.26 13.27 16.02
C GLU A 136 -24.55 14.13 14.97
N ASP A 137 -24.85 15.44 14.98
CA ASP A 137 -24.22 16.45 14.10
C ASP A 137 -22.69 16.65 14.34
N HIS A 138 -22.09 15.90 15.26
CA HIS A 138 -20.68 16.04 15.64
C HIS A 138 -19.78 14.98 15.02
N GLU A 139 -20.34 13.80 14.75
CA GLU A 139 -19.62 12.68 14.13
C GLU A 139 -19.79 12.74 12.62
N VAL A 140 -18.70 12.48 11.91
CA VAL A 140 -18.68 12.56 10.46
C VAL A 140 -18.09 11.33 9.82
N ARG A 141 -18.69 11.00 8.70
CA ARG A 141 -18.21 10.01 7.76
C ARG A 141 -17.78 10.71 6.49
N VAL A 142 -16.54 10.46 6.10
CA VAL A 142 -15.95 10.98 4.86
C VAL A 142 -15.80 9.82 3.88
N VAL A 143 -16.44 9.92 2.73
CA VAL A 143 -16.40 8.89 1.69
C VAL A 143 -15.77 9.48 0.44
N ALA A 144 -14.87 8.72 -0.20
CA ALA A 144 -14.17 9.15 -1.40
C ALA A 144 -14.30 8.12 -2.54
N LYS A 145 -14.49 8.59 -3.78
CA LYS A 145 -14.57 7.76 -5.00
C LYS A 145 -14.04 8.52 -6.20
N ARG A 146 -13.50 7.83 -7.21
CA ARG A 146 -13.06 8.48 -8.46
C ARG A 146 -14.19 8.59 -9.49
N THR A 147 -14.15 9.64 -10.30
CA THR A 147 -15.11 9.88 -11.41
C THR A 147 -14.44 10.53 -12.61
N THR A 148 -14.95 10.25 -13.81
CA THR A 148 -14.62 10.96 -15.06
C THR A 148 -15.67 12.01 -15.46
N GLY A 149 -16.87 11.95 -14.87
CA GLY A 149 -18.03 12.76 -15.25
C GLY A 149 -18.74 12.34 -16.55
N GLU A 150 -18.20 11.40 -17.34
CA GLU A 150 -18.59 11.24 -18.76
C GLU A 150 -19.72 10.23 -19.07
N LYS A 151 -19.98 9.20 -18.24
CA LYS A 151 -21.04 8.20 -18.53
C LYS A 151 -21.75 7.58 -17.33
N ASP A 152 -21.05 7.32 -16.22
CA ASP A 152 -21.67 6.70 -15.02
C ASP A 152 -22.27 7.72 -14.04
N ASN A 153 -22.06 9.02 -14.30
CA ASN A 153 -22.40 10.12 -13.41
C ASN A 153 -23.08 11.28 -14.17
N THR A 154 -24.07 11.00 -15.03
CA THR A 154 -24.95 12.06 -15.60
C THR A 154 -25.61 12.92 -14.52
N GLU A 155 -25.57 12.46 -13.27
CA GLU A 155 -26.00 13.17 -12.08
C GLU A 155 -24.86 13.28 -11.05
N LEU A 156 -23.66 13.75 -11.43
CA LEU A 156 -22.49 13.93 -10.53
C LEU A 156 -22.87 14.48 -9.14
N MET A 157 -23.75 15.48 -9.09
CA MET A 157 -24.23 16.08 -7.84
C MET A 157 -25.14 15.18 -7.02
N GLU A 158 -25.93 14.30 -7.65
CA GLU A 158 -26.75 13.30 -6.94
C GLU A 158 -25.85 12.18 -6.44
N THR A 159 -24.94 11.69 -7.28
CA THR A 159 -23.96 10.67 -6.87
C THR A 159 -23.15 11.15 -5.67
N LEU A 160 -22.68 12.41 -5.64
CA LEU A 160 -21.98 13.00 -4.49
C LEU A 160 -22.77 12.91 -3.17
N GLN A 161 -24.10 12.87 -3.22
CA GLN A 161 -24.95 12.86 -2.03
C GLN A 161 -25.10 11.48 -1.40
N ASP A 162 -25.07 10.40 -2.17
CA ASP A 162 -25.47 9.07 -1.67
C ASP A 162 -24.51 7.92 -2.02
N PHE A 163 -23.44 8.17 -2.78
CA PHE A 163 -22.52 7.08 -3.12
C PHE A 163 -21.93 6.40 -1.88
N GLU A 164 -21.78 5.09 -1.97
CA GLU A 164 -21.18 4.24 -0.95
C GLU A 164 -20.08 3.38 -1.57
N PRO A 165 -19.00 3.11 -0.82
CA PRO A 165 -17.97 2.18 -1.28
C PRO A 165 -18.54 0.78 -1.47
N GLN A 166 -18.11 0.10 -2.54
CA GLN A 166 -18.43 -1.32 -2.76
C GLN A 166 -17.36 -2.21 -2.13
N GLU A 167 -17.67 -3.49 -1.94
CA GLU A 167 -16.72 -4.46 -1.37
C GLU A 167 -15.49 -4.57 -2.26
N VAL A 168 -14.29 -4.39 -1.68
CA VAL A 168 -13.02 -4.43 -2.41
C VAL A 168 -12.82 -5.85 -2.96
N ALA A 169 -13.01 -6.02 -4.28
CA ALA A 169 -12.78 -7.30 -4.93
C ALA A 169 -11.35 -7.81 -4.64
N SER A 170 -11.23 -9.12 -4.41
CA SER A 170 -9.99 -9.76 -3.96
C SER A 170 -8.85 -9.75 -5.00
N ARG A 171 -9.16 -9.35 -6.22
CA ARG A 171 -8.24 -9.16 -7.33
C ARG A 171 -8.63 -7.87 -8.02
N ASN A 172 -7.62 -7.15 -8.47
CA ASN A 172 -7.64 -5.94 -9.28
C ASN A 172 -7.09 -4.73 -8.50
N ASN A 173 -6.02 -4.16 -9.05
CA ASN A 173 -5.63 -2.78 -8.75
C ASN A 173 -6.65 -1.76 -9.32
N GLU A 174 -7.78 -2.23 -9.86
CA GLU A 174 -8.97 -1.45 -10.25
C GLU A 174 -9.77 -0.86 -9.09
N VAL A 175 -9.21 -0.85 -7.86
CA VAL A 175 -9.82 -0.32 -6.61
C VAL A 175 -10.46 1.06 -6.79
N PHE A 176 -10.14 1.81 -7.85
CA PHE A 176 -10.54 3.20 -8.00
C PHE A 176 -11.39 3.54 -9.24
N MET A 177 -11.76 2.58 -10.10
CA MET A 177 -12.79 2.85 -11.12
C MET A 177 -14.21 2.58 -10.59
N ASN A 178 -14.38 1.65 -9.63
CA ASN A 178 -15.73 1.25 -9.18
C ASN A 178 -15.97 1.34 -7.65
N ASP A 179 -14.96 1.15 -6.80
CA ASP A 179 -15.21 0.69 -5.42
C ASP A 179 -15.18 1.77 -4.34
N GLY A 180 -14.51 2.92 -4.51
CA GLY A 180 -14.45 3.97 -3.49
C GLY A 180 -13.89 3.49 -2.14
N LEU A 181 -13.84 4.38 -1.13
CA LEU A 181 -13.45 4.01 0.24
C LEU A 181 -13.97 5.02 1.27
N VAL A 182 -14.00 4.59 2.53
CA VAL A 182 -14.20 5.48 3.70
C VAL A 182 -12.83 6.00 4.13
N LEU A 183 -12.73 7.32 4.28
CA LEU A 183 -11.54 7.99 4.79
C LEU A 183 -11.70 8.20 6.30
N HIS A 184 -10.66 7.87 7.05
CA HIS A 184 -10.61 8.02 8.51
C HIS A 184 -9.55 9.02 8.93
N ASP A 185 -9.75 9.66 10.09
CA ASP A 185 -8.70 10.44 10.75
C ASP A 185 -7.57 9.51 11.19
N ALA A 186 -6.43 9.60 10.48
CA ALA A 186 -5.26 8.76 10.71
C ALA A 186 -4.62 8.96 12.10
N ASP A 187 -4.89 10.09 12.75
CA ASP A 187 -4.29 10.44 14.03
C ASP A 187 -5.23 10.12 15.21
N ARG A 188 -6.46 9.65 14.95
CA ARG A 188 -7.37 9.05 15.94
C ARG A 188 -7.14 7.54 16.11
N GLY A 189 -7.71 6.97 17.16
CA GLY A 189 -7.61 5.54 17.48
C GLY A 189 -8.42 4.67 16.52
N VAL A 190 -8.16 3.37 16.53
CA VAL A 190 -9.01 2.39 15.84
C VAL A 190 -10.33 2.23 16.60
N PHE A 191 -11.43 1.96 15.89
CA PHE A 191 -12.79 1.88 16.41
C PHE A 191 -13.26 3.13 17.16
N THR A 192 -12.67 4.29 16.85
CA THR A 192 -13.13 5.59 17.36
C THR A 192 -13.75 6.40 16.25
N ASP A 193 -14.90 7.02 16.55
CA ASP A 193 -15.61 7.88 15.61
C ASP A 193 -14.81 9.16 15.30
N ASP A 194 -15.02 9.61 14.08
CA ASP A 194 -14.38 10.79 13.52
C ASP A 194 -15.23 12.03 13.80
N ILE A 195 -14.59 13.12 14.23
CA ILE A 195 -15.30 14.29 14.80
C ILE A 195 -15.00 15.55 13.98
N VAL A 196 -16.05 16.30 13.61
CA VAL A 196 -15.91 17.55 12.83
C VAL A 196 -15.11 18.61 13.58
N ALA A 197 -15.37 18.73 14.88
CA ALA A 197 -14.92 19.86 15.68
C ALA A 197 -13.39 20.01 15.71
N LYS A 198 -12.66 18.90 15.64
CA LYS A 198 -11.20 18.90 15.75
C LYS A 198 -10.59 17.66 15.12
N LEU A 199 -9.54 17.84 14.32
CA LEU A 199 -8.72 16.76 13.78
C LEU A 199 -7.82 16.22 14.89
N GLY A 200 -7.50 14.93 14.86
CA GLY A 200 -6.53 14.31 15.76
C GLY A 200 -5.21 15.06 15.74
N TRP A 201 -4.72 15.43 14.55
CA TRP A 201 -3.52 16.26 14.38
C TRP A 201 -3.57 17.59 15.14
N GLU A 202 -4.72 18.28 15.13
CA GLU A 202 -4.93 19.53 15.84
C GLU A 202 -4.97 19.30 17.37
N GLU A 203 -5.49 18.17 17.83
CA GLU A 203 -5.49 17.79 19.25
C GLU A 203 -4.07 17.65 19.77
N TYR A 204 -3.22 16.94 19.03
CA TYR A 204 -1.81 16.76 19.40
C TYR A 204 -1.03 18.07 19.35
N SER A 205 -1.15 18.84 18.26
CA SER A 205 -0.37 20.07 18.06
C SER A 205 -0.63 21.12 19.15
N ASN A 206 -1.84 21.16 19.69
CA ASN A 206 -2.22 22.07 20.77
C ASN A 206 -1.86 21.56 22.18
N SER A 207 -1.62 20.26 22.34
CA SER A 207 -1.26 19.64 23.62
C SER A 207 0.18 19.91 24.07
N GLY A 208 0.98 20.59 23.24
CA GLY A 208 2.27 21.20 23.53
C GLY A 208 3.07 20.50 24.63
N SER A 209 3.83 19.45 24.30
CA SER A 209 4.87 18.80 25.12
C SER A 209 5.01 19.38 26.54
N THR A 210 4.10 19.00 27.44
CA THR A 210 4.14 19.44 28.84
C THR A 210 5.14 18.64 29.68
N THR A 211 5.88 17.71 29.08
CA THR A 211 6.93 16.95 29.76
C THR A 211 8.29 17.57 29.49
N LYS A 212 8.88 18.15 30.55
CA LYS A 212 10.24 18.74 30.56
C LYS A 212 11.37 17.73 30.32
N ASP A 213 11.08 16.46 30.06
CA ASP A 213 12.06 15.43 29.74
C ASP A 213 12.04 15.14 28.23
N GLY A 214 12.99 15.74 27.52
CA GLY A 214 13.19 15.60 26.07
C GLY A 214 13.63 14.21 25.58
N SER A 215 13.30 13.12 26.29
CA SER A 215 13.50 11.74 25.84
C SER A 215 12.20 10.97 25.58
N TRP A 216 11.03 11.56 25.86
CA TRP A 216 9.73 10.92 25.69
C TRP A 216 8.99 11.45 24.46
N VAL A 217 9.62 11.32 23.29
CA VAL A 217 8.97 11.62 22.02
C VAL A 217 7.99 10.48 21.74
N ILE A 218 6.69 10.78 21.66
CA ILE A 218 5.67 9.85 21.16
C ILE A 218 6.08 9.52 19.72
N ASN A 219 5.97 8.26 19.27
CA ASN A 219 6.41 7.92 17.92
C ASN A 219 5.45 8.59 16.91
N HIS A 220 5.84 9.75 16.39
CA HIS A 220 4.98 10.68 15.64
C HIS A 220 4.74 10.26 14.19
N GLY A 221 4.51 8.97 13.96
CA GLY A 221 3.78 8.52 12.78
C GLY A 221 4.53 8.50 11.46
N ALA A 222 5.74 9.04 11.36
CA ALA A 222 6.49 9.09 10.10
C ALA A 222 7.43 7.88 9.88
N GLN A 223 7.66 7.09 10.93
CA GLN A 223 8.67 6.02 10.92
C GLN A 223 8.12 4.74 11.54
N PRO A 224 8.55 3.57 11.03
CA PRO A 224 8.27 2.28 11.64
C PRO A 224 8.63 2.27 13.14
N VAL A 225 7.85 1.56 13.95
CA VAL A 225 8.13 1.41 15.37
C VAL A 225 9.42 0.61 15.57
N ALA A 226 10.40 1.20 16.25
CA ALA A 226 11.64 0.53 16.61
C ALA A 226 11.41 -0.43 17.79
N LEU A 227 11.00 -1.66 17.48
CA LEU A 227 10.77 -2.69 18.50
C LEU A 227 12.09 -3.22 19.09
N PRO A 228 12.10 -3.60 20.37
CA PRO A 228 13.28 -4.24 20.97
C PRO A 228 13.69 -5.52 20.24
N PRO A 229 15.00 -5.86 20.15
CA PRO A 229 15.48 -7.03 19.40
C PRO A 229 15.02 -8.40 19.90
N TRP A 230 14.42 -8.45 21.09
CA TRP A 230 13.83 -9.64 21.68
C TRP A 230 12.37 -9.87 21.24
N VAL A 231 11.72 -8.87 20.65
CA VAL A 231 10.40 -9.01 20.02
C VAL A 231 10.59 -9.67 18.67
N ARG A 232 10.68 -10.99 18.67
CA ARG A 232 10.88 -11.81 17.47
C ARG A 232 9.61 -12.60 17.18
N GLN A 233 9.35 -12.80 15.90
CA GLN A 233 8.36 -13.78 15.48
C GLN A 233 9.04 -15.14 15.45
N ASP A 234 8.51 -16.09 16.21
CA ASP A 234 8.82 -17.50 16.08
C ASP A 234 7.56 -18.34 16.30
N ASN A 235 7.62 -19.63 15.98
CA ASN A 235 6.47 -20.53 16.10
C ASN A 235 6.22 -20.99 17.55
N ARG A 236 6.89 -20.41 18.54
CA ARG A 236 6.79 -20.78 19.97
C ARG A 236 6.12 -19.71 20.81
N HIS A 237 6.16 -18.45 20.36
CA HIS A 237 5.60 -17.33 21.09
C HIS A 237 4.49 -16.63 20.29
N LEU A 238 3.38 -16.33 20.96
CA LEU A 238 2.34 -15.44 20.46
C LEU A 238 2.54 -14.05 21.05
N ASN A 239 3.00 -13.11 20.22
CA ASN A 239 3.15 -11.72 20.62
C ASN A 239 1.78 -11.00 20.62
N ILE A 240 1.40 -10.42 21.77
CA ILE A 240 0.21 -9.57 21.91
C ILE A 240 0.66 -8.20 22.44
N PHE A 241 0.36 -7.14 21.69
CA PHE A 241 0.73 -5.77 22.02
C PHE A 241 -0.33 -5.10 22.90
N LEU A 242 0.08 -4.47 24.00
CA LEU A 242 -0.80 -3.73 24.88
C LEU A 242 -0.84 -2.26 24.43
N MET A 243 -2.01 -1.78 24.01
CA MET A 243 -2.19 -0.42 23.48
C MET A 243 -2.45 0.62 24.58
N PHE A 244 -2.24 0.25 25.84
CA PHE A 244 -2.47 1.07 27.02
C PHE A 244 -1.32 0.91 28.05
N PRO A 245 -0.96 1.98 28.78
CA PRO A 245 -0.01 1.88 29.89
C PRO A 245 -0.51 0.85 30.92
N THR A 246 0.36 -0.05 31.35
CA THR A 246 0.01 -1.17 32.23
C THR A 246 1.05 -1.28 33.35
N ALA A 247 0.62 -1.38 34.60
CA ALA A 247 1.51 -1.63 35.74
C ALA A 247 2.00 -3.10 35.76
N GLU A 248 3.12 -3.38 36.43
CA GLU A 248 3.74 -4.72 36.44
C GLU A 248 2.80 -5.82 36.98
N ASP A 249 1.99 -5.51 37.99
CA ASP A 249 1.03 -6.43 38.60
C ASP A 249 -0.16 -6.71 37.68
N GLU A 250 -0.67 -5.68 37.01
CA GLU A 250 -1.73 -5.82 36.00
C GLU A 250 -1.23 -6.60 34.77
N LEU A 251 0.00 -6.35 34.33
CA LEU A 251 0.65 -7.09 33.23
C LEU A 251 0.76 -8.59 33.56
N ALA A 252 1.18 -8.91 34.79
CA ALA A 252 1.24 -10.30 35.26
C ALA A 252 -0.14 -10.95 35.30
N ASN A 253 -1.17 -10.21 35.71
CA ASN A 253 -2.55 -10.69 35.74
C ASN A 253 -3.07 -10.98 34.33
N ILE A 254 -2.93 -10.03 33.39
CA ILE A 254 -3.33 -10.21 31.98
C ILE A 254 -2.60 -11.41 31.38
N LYS A 255 -1.28 -11.54 31.59
CA LYS A 255 -0.51 -12.69 31.09
C LYS A 255 -1.04 -14.01 31.66
N SER A 256 -1.31 -14.06 32.95
CA SER A 256 -1.87 -15.26 33.60
C SER A 256 -3.24 -15.63 33.03
N THR A 257 -4.15 -14.66 32.88
CA THR A 257 -5.49 -14.85 32.32
C THR A 257 -5.42 -15.43 30.91
N LEU A 258 -4.64 -14.82 30.03
CA LEU A 258 -4.50 -15.26 28.64
C LEU A 258 -3.82 -16.64 28.54
N GLN A 259 -2.75 -16.88 29.31
CA GLN A 259 -2.05 -18.17 29.29
C GLN A 259 -2.95 -19.29 29.83
N SER A 260 -3.72 -19.04 30.88
CA SER A 260 -4.71 -20.00 31.41
C SER A 260 -5.79 -20.32 30.37
N ALA A 261 -6.31 -19.32 29.67
CA ALA A 261 -7.28 -19.52 28.60
C ALA A 261 -6.68 -20.37 27.46
N ALA A 262 -5.46 -20.05 27.02
CA ALA A 262 -4.76 -20.80 25.98
C ALA A 262 -4.51 -22.28 26.34
N ARG A 263 -4.13 -22.53 27.60
CA ARG A 263 -3.96 -23.91 28.12
C ARG A 263 -5.25 -24.70 28.09
N ASN A 264 -6.35 -24.10 28.54
CA ASN A 264 -7.65 -24.77 28.55
C ASN A 264 -8.06 -25.16 27.12
N PHE A 265 -7.90 -24.27 26.14
CA PHE A 265 -8.20 -24.58 24.75
C PHE A 265 -7.32 -25.70 24.17
N THR A 266 -6.01 -25.69 24.44
CA THR A 266 -5.10 -26.74 23.95
C THR A 266 -5.44 -28.11 24.53
N GLN A 267 -5.88 -28.16 25.80
CA GLN A 267 -6.33 -29.40 26.45
C GLN A 267 -7.66 -29.92 25.88
N GLU A 268 -8.58 -29.03 25.52
CA GLU A 268 -9.86 -29.39 24.89
C GLU A 268 -9.68 -29.96 23.48
N ASP A 269 -8.72 -29.44 22.70
CA ASP A 269 -8.49 -29.82 21.31
C ASP A 269 -7.65 -31.11 21.16
N GLY A 270 -7.14 -31.66 22.26
CA GLY A 270 -6.37 -32.91 22.28
C GLY A 270 -5.02 -32.84 21.56
N ALA A 271 -4.51 -31.63 21.29
CA ALA A 271 -3.25 -31.42 20.59
C ALA A 271 -2.05 -31.81 21.48
N GLU A 272 -1.14 -32.64 20.95
CA GLU A 272 0.14 -33.02 21.60
C GLU A 272 1.26 -31.99 21.38
N ASP A 273 0.95 -30.87 20.71
CA ASP A 273 1.95 -29.86 20.34
C ASP A 273 2.48 -29.07 21.55
N PRO A 274 3.73 -28.57 21.48
CA PRO A 274 4.31 -27.78 22.56
C PRO A 274 3.47 -26.53 22.83
N GLU A 275 3.21 -26.28 24.11
CA GLU A 275 2.44 -25.13 24.59
C GLU A 275 3.01 -23.82 24.01
N MET A 276 2.19 -23.07 23.27
CA MET A 276 2.55 -21.75 22.76
C MET A 276 2.59 -20.76 23.93
N GLU A 277 3.73 -20.07 24.13
CA GLU A 277 3.86 -19.06 25.18
C GLU A 277 3.28 -17.73 24.72
N ILE A 278 2.40 -17.11 25.51
CA ILE A 278 1.91 -15.76 25.24
C ILE A 278 2.92 -14.74 25.76
N GLN A 279 3.40 -13.89 24.86
CA GLN A 279 4.31 -12.80 25.16
C GLN A 279 3.57 -11.46 25.03
N LEU A 280 3.48 -10.73 26.15
CA LEU A 280 2.88 -9.40 26.18
C LEU A 280 3.94 -8.34 25.90
N ILE A 281 3.67 -7.48 24.92
CA ILE A 281 4.53 -6.35 24.58
C ILE A 281 3.93 -5.09 25.19
N SER A 282 4.56 -4.55 26.23
CA SER A 282 4.07 -3.38 26.95
C SER A 282 4.05 -2.11 26.09
N TRP A 283 3.06 -1.26 26.34
CA TRP A 283 2.86 0.02 25.64
C TRP A 283 4.10 0.90 25.58
N GLU A 284 4.92 0.91 26.64
CA GLU A 284 6.12 1.76 26.73
C GLU A 284 7.15 1.52 25.61
N TYR A 285 7.15 0.31 25.03
CA TYR A 285 8.07 -0.07 23.94
C TYR A 285 7.66 0.42 22.56
N HIS A 286 6.38 0.77 22.36
CA HIS A 286 5.86 1.16 21.03
C HIS A 286 5.03 2.44 21.03
N ARG A 287 4.31 2.73 22.11
CA ARG A 287 3.51 3.95 22.36
C ARG A 287 2.51 4.27 21.25
N VAL A 288 1.89 3.22 20.72
CA VAL A 288 0.93 3.31 19.62
C VAL A 288 -0.44 3.66 20.19
N GLN A 289 -1.11 4.63 19.56
CA GLN A 289 -2.46 5.09 19.97
C GLN A 289 -3.35 5.46 18.77
N SER A 290 -2.79 5.72 17.59
CA SER A 290 -3.52 6.13 16.39
C SER A 290 -3.48 5.09 15.28
N ARG A 291 -4.42 5.16 14.32
CA ARG A 291 -4.43 4.36 13.09
C ARG A 291 -3.08 4.39 12.36
N ARG A 292 -2.48 5.57 12.21
CA ARG A 292 -1.12 5.73 11.67
C ARG A 292 -0.09 4.96 12.50
N GLY A 293 -0.19 5.05 13.83
CA GLY A 293 0.65 4.31 14.77
C GLY A 293 0.54 2.79 14.61
N PHE A 294 -0.66 2.25 14.39
CA PHE A 294 -0.89 0.82 14.14
C PHE A 294 -0.19 0.32 12.87
N LEU A 295 -0.29 1.06 11.77
CA LEU A 295 0.41 0.71 10.52
C LEU A 295 1.93 0.79 10.68
N ASN A 296 2.42 1.76 11.44
CA ASN A 296 3.84 1.86 11.76
C ASN A 296 4.33 0.76 12.70
N LEU A 297 3.48 0.30 13.62
CA LEU A 297 3.75 -0.87 14.45
C LEU A 297 3.90 -2.10 13.58
N TRP A 298 2.95 -2.32 12.66
CA TRP A 298 3.04 -3.40 11.71
C TRP A 298 4.32 -3.29 10.88
N ASN A 299 4.63 -2.13 10.29
CA ASN A 299 5.86 -1.92 9.52
C ASN A 299 7.12 -2.22 10.34
N GLY A 300 7.16 -1.80 11.61
CA GLY A 300 8.27 -2.04 12.52
C GLY A 300 8.42 -3.51 12.89
N TYR A 301 7.29 -4.19 13.16
CA TYR A 301 7.24 -5.63 13.38
C TYR A 301 7.71 -6.40 12.15
N GLN A 302 7.30 -5.97 10.94
CA GLN A 302 7.79 -6.54 9.69
C GLN A 302 9.30 -6.37 9.48
N GLN A 303 9.92 -5.32 10.01
CA GLN A 303 11.37 -5.12 9.88
C GLN A 303 12.19 -6.07 10.79
N GLN A 304 11.58 -6.59 11.86
CA GLN A 304 12.21 -7.62 12.72
C GLN A 304 12.14 -9.02 12.09
N ILE A 305 11.27 -9.18 11.09
CA ILE A 305 11.12 -10.42 10.34
C ILE A 305 12.13 -10.41 9.19
N LEU A 306 12.85 -11.52 8.99
CA LEU A 306 13.80 -11.65 7.89
C LEU A 306 13.09 -11.47 6.55
N ALA A 307 13.77 -10.89 5.56
CA ALA A 307 13.16 -10.44 4.31
C ALA A 307 12.39 -11.49 3.47
N ASN A 308 12.47 -12.79 3.82
CA ASN A 308 11.74 -13.88 3.17
C ASN A 308 10.58 -14.45 4.01
N ASP A 309 10.35 -13.89 5.19
CA ASP A 309 9.33 -14.34 6.12
C ASP A 309 8.29 -13.21 6.33
N TYR A 310 7.12 -13.58 6.82
CA TYR A 310 5.98 -12.68 6.91
C TYR A 310 5.02 -13.06 8.03
N SER A 311 4.72 -12.09 8.90
CA SER A 311 3.48 -12.11 9.65
C SER A 311 2.43 -11.26 8.95
N SER A 312 1.35 -11.86 8.47
CA SER A 312 0.22 -11.08 8.00
C SER A 312 -0.52 -10.35 9.14
N SER A 313 -0.32 -10.77 10.39
CA SER A 313 -1.10 -10.31 11.54
C SER A 313 -0.25 -9.71 12.66
N VAL A 314 -0.80 -8.70 13.34
CA VAL A 314 -0.34 -8.18 14.63
C VAL A 314 -1.53 -8.27 15.60
N TYR A 315 -1.33 -8.89 16.76
CA TYR A 315 -2.38 -9.06 17.77
C TYR A 315 -2.23 -8.02 18.88
N PHE A 316 -3.33 -7.49 19.39
CA PHE A 316 -3.29 -6.42 20.38
C PHE A 316 -4.50 -6.41 21.34
N LEU A 317 -4.35 -5.66 22.43
CA LEU A 317 -5.42 -5.34 23.36
C LEU A 317 -5.55 -3.82 23.50
N LEU A 318 -6.77 -3.29 23.37
CA LEU A 318 -7.07 -1.88 23.66
C LEU A 318 -7.37 -1.63 25.13
N GLU A 319 -7.82 -2.66 25.85
CA GLU A 319 -8.18 -2.59 27.26
C GLU A 319 -7.73 -3.86 28.02
N PRO A 320 -7.54 -3.79 29.35
CA PRO A 320 -7.23 -4.96 30.17
C PRO A 320 -8.32 -6.04 30.09
N THR A 321 -7.95 -7.25 29.68
CA THR A 321 -8.88 -8.40 29.73
C THR A 321 -8.86 -9.08 31.10
N ARG A 322 -10.06 -9.39 31.59
CA ARG A 322 -10.28 -10.15 32.83
C ARG A 322 -11.09 -11.43 32.61
N ASP A 323 -11.59 -11.63 31.41
CA ASP A 323 -12.40 -12.77 31.03
C ASP A 323 -11.52 -13.84 30.39
N THR A 324 -11.46 -15.03 31.00
CA THR A 324 -10.71 -16.18 30.50
C THR A 324 -11.44 -16.94 29.39
N GLU A 325 -12.77 -16.79 29.27
CA GLU A 325 -13.60 -17.57 28.33
C GLU A 325 -13.89 -16.78 27.05
N ASN A 326 -14.05 -15.46 27.13
CA ASN A 326 -14.42 -14.60 25.99
C ASN A 326 -13.41 -13.48 25.70
N ALA A 327 -12.11 -13.69 25.98
CA ALA A 327 -11.10 -12.70 25.64
C ALA A 327 -11.12 -12.35 24.15
N LEU A 328 -11.53 -11.12 23.83
CA LEU A 328 -11.44 -10.54 22.49
C LEU A 328 -10.05 -9.96 22.30
N ILE A 329 -9.41 -10.38 21.22
CA ILE A 329 -8.09 -9.93 20.79
C ILE A 329 -8.31 -9.08 19.54
N GLY A 330 -7.75 -7.87 19.55
CA GLY A 330 -7.68 -7.06 18.34
C GLY A 330 -6.67 -7.69 17.39
N THR A 331 -7.01 -7.81 16.12
CA THR A 331 -6.09 -8.25 15.07
C THR A 331 -5.96 -7.15 14.05
N LEU A 332 -4.72 -6.80 13.70
CA LEU A 332 -4.38 -6.01 12.52
C LEU A 332 -3.82 -6.98 11.50
N TYR A 333 -4.64 -7.35 10.52
CA TYR A 333 -4.24 -8.13 9.37
C TYR A 333 -3.91 -7.22 8.20
N TYR A 334 -2.78 -7.40 7.56
CA TYR A 334 -2.43 -6.64 6.36
C TYR A 334 -1.60 -7.51 5.43
N ASP A 335 -2.07 -7.70 4.19
CA ASP A 335 -1.43 -8.50 3.14
C ASP A 335 -0.66 -7.64 2.11
N MET A 336 -0.68 -6.31 2.27
CA MET A 336 -0.13 -5.31 1.34
C MET A 336 -0.75 -5.29 -0.06
N ILE A 337 -1.84 -6.03 -0.27
CA ILE A 337 -2.61 -6.03 -1.52
C ILE A 337 -3.85 -5.15 -1.35
N GLY A 338 -4.57 -5.32 -0.25
CA GLY A 338 -5.76 -4.53 0.08
C GLY A 338 -5.52 -3.51 1.20
N PRO A 339 -6.60 -2.96 1.80
CA PRO A 339 -6.50 -2.28 3.08
C PRO A 339 -5.97 -3.21 4.17
N ALA A 340 -5.35 -2.63 5.20
CA ALA A 340 -5.19 -3.33 6.45
C ALA A 340 -6.56 -3.47 7.12
N ILE A 341 -6.84 -4.64 7.67
CA ILE A 341 -8.11 -4.97 8.32
C ILE A 341 -7.85 -5.05 9.81
N VAL A 342 -8.51 -4.19 10.56
CA VAL A 342 -8.50 -4.23 12.02
C VAL A 342 -9.81 -4.83 12.48
N SER A 343 -9.78 -5.93 13.21
CA SER A 343 -11.00 -6.56 13.71
C SER A 343 -10.85 -7.15 15.10
N TRP A 344 -11.99 -7.47 15.73
CA TRP A 344 -12.03 -8.25 16.95
C TRP A 344 -12.17 -9.74 16.64
N VAL A 345 -11.27 -10.55 17.18
CA VAL A 345 -11.29 -12.02 17.06
C VAL A 345 -11.19 -12.66 18.44
N SER A 346 -11.67 -13.90 18.56
CA SER A 346 -11.54 -14.63 19.82
C SER A 346 -10.10 -15.10 20.04
N LEU A 347 -9.63 -15.17 21.29
CA LEU A 347 -8.32 -15.75 21.60
C LEU A 347 -8.16 -17.19 21.07
N LYS A 348 -9.24 -17.98 21.07
CA LYS A 348 -9.26 -19.34 20.53
C LYS A 348 -8.88 -19.36 19.05
N GLU A 349 -9.49 -18.49 18.26
CA GLU A 349 -9.23 -18.36 16.83
C GLU A 349 -7.78 -17.95 16.55
N VAL A 350 -7.25 -16.99 17.31
CA VAL A 350 -5.83 -16.57 17.23
C VAL A 350 -4.89 -17.75 17.45
N ILE A 351 -5.15 -18.58 18.47
CA ILE A 351 -4.32 -19.74 18.79
C ILE A 351 -4.38 -20.80 17.68
N SER A 352 -5.59 -21.14 17.20
CA SER A 352 -5.78 -22.10 16.11
C SER A 352 -5.09 -21.64 14.81
N THR A 353 -5.17 -20.36 14.48
CA THR A 353 -4.43 -19.78 13.34
C THR A 353 -2.93 -19.86 13.58
N ALA A 354 -2.41 -19.43 14.74
CA ALA A 354 -0.97 -19.47 15.00
C ALA A 354 -0.38 -20.89 14.93
N GLN A 355 -1.10 -21.89 15.46
CA GLN A 355 -0.69 -23.30 15.45
C GLN A 355 -0.72 -23.92 14.04
N SER A 356 -1.79 -23.69 13.26
CA SER A 356 -1.90 -24.20 11.89
C SER A 356 -0.82 -23.65 10.94
N TRP A 357 -0.38 -22.40 11.13
CA TRP A 357 0.76 -21.83 10.42
C TRP A 357 2.10 -22.43 10.85
N GLY A 358 2.26 -22.76 12.14
CA GLY A 358 3.46 -23.43 12.66
C GLY A 358 3.66 -24.86 12.10
N LEU A 359 2.55 -25.57 11.84
CA LEU A 359 2.52 -26.92 11.26
C LEU A 359 2.67 -26.90 9.73
N SER A 360 1.96 -26.02 9.01
CA SER A 360 2.09 -25.89 7.54
C SER A 360 3.50 -25.43 7.13
N ALA A 361 4.14 -24.59 7.95
CA ALA A 361 5.52 -24.18 7.76
C ALA A 361 6.54 -25.33 7.92
N LYS A 362 6.17 -26.45 8.55
CA LYS A 362 7.03 -27.64 8.68
C LYS A 362 6.84 -28.66 7.55
N GLU A 363 5.67 -28.75 6.94
CA GLU A 363 5.33 -29.93 6.11
C GLU A 363 4.76 -29.66 4.70
N CYS A 364 4.34 -28.45 4.31
CA CYS A 364 3.66 -28.26 3.02
C CYS A 364 4.19 -27.10 2.16
N LEU A 365 4.26 -27.35 0.85
CA LEU A 365 4.33 -26.34 -0.23
C LEU A 365 2.99 -25.58 -0.37
N ASP A 366 1.91 -26.13 0.18
CA ASP A 366 0.59 -25.52 0.18
C ASP A 366 0.50 -24.50 1.31
N ARG A 367 0.47 -23.22 0.92
CA ARG A 367 0.03 -22.15 1.81
C ARG A 367 -1.41 -22.49 2.23
N PRO A 368 -1.75 -22.46 3.54
CA PRO A 368 -3.15 -22.51 3.93
C PRO A 368 -3.90 -21.42 3.15
N GLU A 369 -5.12 -21.72 2.68
CA GLU A 369 -5.94 -20.72 2.03
C GLU A 369 -6.00 -19.49 2.94
N PRO A 370 -5.72 -18.28 2.42
CA PRO A 370 -5.69 -17.08 3.24
C PRO A 370 -7.03 -16.97 3.94
N TYR A 371 -7.00 -16.83 5.27
CA TYR A 371 -8.20 -16.56 6.05
C TYR A 371 -8.84 -15.27 5.49
N ILE A 372 -10.01 -15.40 4.87
CA ILE A 372 -10.70 -14.30 4.20
C ILE A 372 -11.43 -13.52 5.29
N LEU A 373 -10.75 -12.51 5.86
CA LEU A 373 -11.44 -11.47 6.63
C LEU A 373 -12.40 -10.74 5.69
N GLU A 374 -13.62 -10.47 6.18
CA GLU A 374 -14.59 -9.65 5.46
C GLU A 374 -13.95 -8.30 5.11
N ARG A 375 -13.95 -7.95 3.82
CA ARG A 375 -13.38 -6.69 3.31
C ARG A 375 -14.42 -5.58 3.35
N ARG A 376 -15.14 -5.50 4.46
CA ARG A 376 -16.23 -4.55 4.68
C ARG A 376 -16.18 -4.02 6.10
N GLU A 377 -16.37 -2.71 6.22
CA GLU A 377 -16.51 -2.08 7.54
C GLU A 377 -17.76 -2.58 8.26
N SER A 378 -17.62 -2.82 9.56
CA SER A 378 -18.69 -3.22 10.47
C SER A 378 -18.35 -2.74 11.89
N ASP A 379 -19.26 -2.92 12.84
CA ASP A 379 -19.04 -2.57 14.25
C ASP A 379 -17.83 -3.28 14.88
N VAL A 380 -17.34 -4.35 14.25
CA VAL A 380 -16.19 -5.15 14.72
C VAL A 380 -15.02 -5.18 13.74
N THR A 381 -15.12 -4.47 12.60
CA THR A 381 -14.12 -4.45 11.53
C THR A 381 -13.94 -3.05 10.98
N GLU A 382 -12.73 -2.53 11.05
CA GLU A 382 -12.32 -1.25 10.45
C GLU A 382 -11.32 -1.50 9.31
N LEU A 383 -11.51 -0.83 8.18
CA LEU A 383 -10.59 -0.87 7.04
C LEU A 383 -9.62 0.32 7.14
N MET A 384 -8.34 0.03 7.29
CA MET A 384 -7.29 1.01 7.40
C MET A 384 -6.40 1.02 6.16
N TYR A 385 -6.32 2.19 5.52
CA TYR A 385 -5.42 2.45 4.41
C TYR A 385 -4.18 3.18 4.91
N ARG A 386 -3.07 3.10 4.16
CA ARG A 386 -1.85 3.84 4.50
C ARG A 386 -2.11 5.35 4.37
N PRO A 387 -2.01 6.13 5.45
CA PRO A 387 -2.37 7.55 5.44
C PRO A 387 -1.59 8.38 4.43
N GLU A 388 -0.31 8.04 4.19
CA GLU A 388 0.60 8.74 3.28
C GLU A 388 0.50 8.27 1.82
N GLN A 389 -0.28 7.21 1.56
CA GLN A 389 -0.50 6.72 0.21
C GLN A 389 -1.45 7.68 -0.52
N PRO A 390 -1.17 8.01 -1.80
CA PRO A 390 -2.11 8.76 -2.62
C PRO A 390 -3.43 8.00 -2.76
N PHE A 391 -4.52 8.70 -3.06
CA PHE A 391 -5.80 8.04 -3.36
C PHE A 391 -5.66 7.14 -4.58
N TYR A 392 -4.97 7.61 -5.62
CA TYR A 392 -4.55 6.77 -6.74
C TYR A 392 -3.17 6.20 -6.49
N VAL A 393 -3.09 4.89 -6.33
CA VAL A 393 -1.81 4.22 -6.05
C VAL A 393 -0.83 4.48 -7.19
N GLU A 394 0.19 5.26 -6.90
CA GLU A 394 1.24 5.55 -7.86
C GLU A 394 2.22 4.36 -7.91
N ASN A 395 1.91 3.40 -8.78
CA ASN A 395 2.79 2.26 -9.03
C ASN A 395 4.17 2.73 -9.56
N PRO A 396 5.27 2.02 -9.25
CA PRO A 396 6.58 2.32 -9.83
C PRO A 396 6.52 2.36 -11.36
N PRO A 397 7.40 3.12 -12.04
CA PRO A 397 7.34 3.28 -13.50
C PRO A 397 7.44 1.98 -14.30
N TRP A 398 8.00 0.93 -13.70
CA TRP A 398 8.11 -0.41 -14.29
C TRP A 398 6.88 -1.27 -14.05
N LEU A 399 5.86 -0.86 -13.29
CA LEU A 399 4.63 -1.63 -13.05
C LEU A 399 3.45 -0.87 -13.68
N PRO A 400 2.58 -1.53 -14.45
CA PRO A 400 1.41 -0.86 -15.02
C PRO A 400 0.42 -0.48 -13.91
N ALA A 401 -0.46 0.44 -14.24
CA ALA A 401 -1.60 0.79 -13.40
C ALA A 401 -2.67 -0.32 -13.38
N ASP A 402 -2.91 -0.94 -14.52
CA ASP A 402 -3.85 -2.05 -14.71
C ASP A 402 -3.09 -3.38 -14.62
N ASP A 403 -3.53 -4.28 -13.74
CA ASP A 403 -2.94 -5.61 -13.56
C ASP A 403 -3.54 -6.68 -14.51
N CYS A 404 -4.60 -6.35 -15.25
CA CYS A 404 -5.20 -7.22 -16.25
C CYS A 404 -4.51 -7.16 -17.62
N ILE A 405 -3.64 -6.18 -17.85
CA ILE A 405 -2.91 -6.07 -19.12
C ILE A 405 -1.64 -6.92 -19.12
N TYR A 406 -1.34 -7.50 -20.26
CA TYR A 406 -0.12 -8.27 -20.45
C TYR A 406 1.06 -7.34 -20.76
N TRP A 407 2.05 -7.29 -19.86
CA TRP A 407 3.10 -6.27 -19.89
C TRP A 407 4.49 -6.85 -19.55
N VAL A 408 5.55 -6.12 -19.92
CA VAL A 408 6.93 -6.42 -19.49
C VAL A 408 7.66 -5.17 -18.99
N PRO A 409 8.50 -5.27 -17.93
CA PRO A 409 9.33 -4.17 -17.47
C PRO A 409 10.57 -4.03 -18.35
N VAL A 410 10.85 -2.81 -18.82
CA VAL A 410 12.00 -2.53 -19.69
C VAL A 410 12.78 -1.34 -19.15
N PHE A 411 14.00 -1.58 -18.70
CA PHE A 411 14.88 -0.57 -18.11
C PHE A 411 15.96 -0.16 -19.10
N TYR A 412 16.17 1.14 -19.30
CA TYR A 412 17.32 1.61 -20.06
C TYR A 412 18.58 1.53 -19.19
N LEU A 413 19.70 1.12 -19.76
CA LEU A 413 21.05 1.16 -19.17
C LEU A 413 21.95 2.17 -19.89
N THR A 414 21.39 3.02 -20.75
CA THR A 414 22.15 4.05 -21.47
C THR A 414 21.25 5.20 -21.87
N SER A 415 21.82 6.41 -21.90
CA SER A 415 21.20 7.62 -22.47
C SER A 415 21.74 7.95 -23.87
N LYS A 416 22.57 7.08 -24.46
CA LYS A 416 23.33 7.36 -25.70
C LYS A 416 22.66 6.91 -26.99
N LEU A 417 21.48 6.31 -26.93
CA LEU A 417 20.75 5.92 -28.13
C LEU A 417 20.29 7.16 -28.91
N THR A 418 20.43 7.15 -30.23
CA THR A 418 19.76 8.16 -31.05
C THR A 418 18.25 7.96 -31.00
N ARG A 419 17.49 9.00 -31.33
CA ARG A 419 16.02 8.92 -31.39
C ARG A 419 15.54 7.80 -32.32
N GLU A 420 16.22 7.60 -33.44
CA GLU A 420 15.89 6.56 -34.42
C GLU A 420 16.18 5.17 -33.86
N GLN A 421 17.29 5.00 -33.14
CA GLN A 421 17.64 3.73 -32.49
C GLN A 421 16.63 3.38 -31.39
N ASP A 422 16.31 4.35 -30.53
CA ASP A 422 15.29 4.20 -29.48
C ASP A 422 13.92 3.82 -30.06
N GLN A 423 13.49 4.52 -31.11
CA GLN A 423 12.24 4.21 -31.79
C GLN A 423 12.25 2.80 -32.41
N ALA A 424 13.38 2.38 -32.99
CA ALA A 424 13.51 1.07 -33.60
C ALA A 424 13.42 -0.07 -32.56
N ILE A 425 14.16 0.02 -31.45
CA ILE A 425 14.09 -1.00 -30.39
C ILE A 425 12.72 -1.03 -29.71
N ARG A 426 12.09 0.13 -29.48
CA ARG A 426 10.72 0.19 -28.96
C ARG A 426 9.72 -0.46 -29.92
N ALA A 427 9.85 -0.22 -31.22
CA ALA A 427 8.98 -0.84 -32.22
C ALA A 427 9.18 -2.37 -32.26
N GLU A 428 10.42 -2.83 -32.13
CA GLU A 428 10.75 -4.25 -32.06
C GLU A 428 10.06 -4.91 -30.85
N LEU A 429 10.14 -4.32 -29.66
CA LEU A 429 9.48 -4.82 -28.44
C LEU A 429 7.95 -4.90 -28.55
N HIS A 430 7.33 -4.09 -29.42
CA HIS A 430 5.89 -4.15 -29.69
C HIS A 430 5.51 -5.06 -30.87
N THR A 431 6.49 -5.66 -31.54
CA THR A 431 6.23 -6.47 -32.73
C THR A 431 5.65 -7.82 -32.32
N MET A 432 4.47 -8.13 -32.86
CA MET A 432 3.83 -9.44 -32.65
C MET A 432 4.50 -10.52 -33.52
N ASN A 433 4.79 -11.66 -32.91
CA ASN A 433 5.27 -12.89 -33.53
C ASN A 433 4.12 -13.86 -33.82
N GLN A 434 4.40 -14.86 -34.66
CA GLN A 434 3.43 -15.94 -34.98
C GLN A 434 3.06 -16.82 -33.78
N ILE A 435 3.92 -16.84 -32.75
CA ILE A 435 3.80 -17.66 -31.55
C ILE A 435 3.22 -16.88 -30.35
N ASP A 436 2.94 -15.59 -30.53
CA ASP A 436 2.28 -14.80 -29.49
C ASP A 436 0.84 -15.25 -29.30
N SER A 437 0.36 -15.19 -28.07
CA SER A 437 -1.03 -15.53 -27.77
C SER A 437 -1.98 -14.55 -28.44
N GLU A 438 -3.02 -15.05 -29.10
CA GLU A 438 -4.12 -14.22 -29.64
C GLU A 438 -4.81 -13.40 -28.53
N TYR A 439 -4.76 -13.88 -27.27
CA TYR A 439 -5.32 -13.20 -26.10
C TYR A 439 -4.56 -11.95 -25.67
N TRP A 440 -3.32 -11.75 -26.13
CA TRP A 440 -2.55 -10.58 -25.72
C TRP A 440 -3.11 -9.29 -26.30
N ASP A 441 -3.80 -9.33 -27.45
CA ASP A 441 -4.31 -8.20 -28.26
C ASP A 441 -3.22 -7.20 -28.68
N ARG A 442 -2.43 -6.71 -27.72
CA ARG A 442 -1.27 -5.84 -27.86
C ARG A 442 -0.19 -6.15 -26.81
N LYS A 443 1.08 -6.07 -27.21
CA LYS A 443 2.23 -6.06 -26.29
C LYS A 443 2.35 -4.71 -25.56
N HIS A 444 2.38 -4.73 -24.24
CA HIS A 444 2.65 -3.53 -23.42
C HIS A 444 4.07 -3.56 -22.83
N CYS A 445 4.77 -2.43 -22.88
CA CYS A 445 6.11 -2.27 -22.29
C CYS A 445 6.12 -1.11 -21.31
N CYS A 446 6.58 -1.35 -20.07
CA CYS A 446 6.78 -0.31 -19.06
C CYS A 446 8.23 0.16 -19.12
N PHE A 447 8.48 1.23 -19.89
CA PHE A 447 9.83 1.77 -20.10
C PHE A 447 10.28 2.66 -18.94
N VAL A 448 11.38 2.30 -18.30
CA VAL A 448 12.02 3.09 -17.26
C VAL A 448 13.30 3.73 -17.80
N PRO A 449 13.36 5.07 -17.88
CA PRO A 449 14.50 5.76 -18.47
C PRO A 449 15.76 5.59 -17.62
N TRP A 450 16.93 5.68 -18.27
CA TRP A 450 18.21 5.77 -17.60
C TRP A 450 18.35 7.14 -16.95
N LYS A 451 18.97 7.21 -15.77
CA LYS A 451 19.16 8.50 -15.08
C LYS A 451 20.31 9.27 -15.78
N ASP A 452 20.04 10.52 -16.15
CA ASP A 452 20.90 11.36 -17.00
C ASP A 452 22.31 11.63 -16.41
N ASP A 453 22.57 11.23 -15.16
CA ASP A 453 23.84 11.40 -14.44
C ASP A 453 24.66 10.11 -14.29
N GLN A 454 24.14 8.94 -14.71
CA GLN A 454 24.82 7.65 -14.57
C GLN A 454 25.65 7.28 -15.81
N ARG A 455 26.74 6.51 -15.60
CA ARG A 455 27.56 5.95 -16.70
C ARG A 455 26.74 4.92 -17.50
N ASP A 456 27.19 4.46 -18.67
CA ASP A 456 26.46 3.37 -19.36
C ASP A 456 26.50 2.12 -18.46
N GLY A 457 25.32 1.64 -18.08
CA GLY A 457 25.10 0.74 -16.95
C GLY A 457 25.95 -0.52 -16.95
N THR A 458 26.32 -0.98 -15.76
CA THR A 458 27.09 -2.21 -15.52
C THR A 458 26.20 -3.35 -15.00
N LEU A 459 26.79 -4.53 -14.80
CA LEU A 459 26.08 -5.64 -14.13
C LEU A 459 25.71 -5.29 -12.69
N GLU A 460 26.49 -4.45 -12.01
CA GLU A 460 26.16 -3.91 -10.69
C GLU A 460 24.94 -2.97 -10.76
N ASP A 461 24.82 -2.12 -11.78
CA ASP A 461 23.62 -1.30 -11.96
C ASP A 461 22.39 -2.17 -12.25
N MET A 462 22.53 -3.23 -13.03
CA MET A 462 21.49 -4.23 -13.24
C MET A 462 21.12 -4.94 -11.94
N TRP A 463 22.10 -5.24 -11.08
CA TRP A 463 21.86 -5.81 -9.75
C TRP A 463 21.05 -4.87 -8.87
N ASP A 464 21.36 -3.58 -8.84
CA ASP A 464 20.61 -2.61 -8.03
C ASP A 464 19.14 -2.53 -8.50
N VAL A 465 18.90 -2.47 -9.81
CA VAL A 465 17.53 -2.52 -10.37
C VAL A 465 16.85 -3.85 -10.06
N PHE A 466 17.55 -4.98 -10.25
CA PHE A 466 17.03 -6.31 -9.94
C PHE A 466 16.63 -6.41 -8.48
N TRP A 467 17.49 -5.94 -7.59
CA TRP A 467 17.25 -6.01 -6.16
C TRP A 467 16.09 -5.12 -5.75
N ASP A 468 15.99 -3.90 -6.29
CA ASP A 468 14.87 -3.00 -6.06
C ASP A 468 13.54 -3.63 -6.54
N VAL A 469 13.52 -4.23 -7.72
CA VAL A 469 12.34 -4.90 -8.28
C VAL A 469 11.96 -6.14 -7.45
N TYR A 470 12.94 -7.01 -7.17
CA TYR A 470 12.74 -8.24 -6.40
C TYR A 470 12.25 -7.97 -4.97
N THR A 471 12.78 -6.91 -4.36
CA THR A 471 12.46 -6.53 -2.97
C THR A 471 11.38 -5.47 -2.84
N TYR A 472 10.83 -4.94 -3.94
CA TYR A 472 9.77 -3.91 -3.94
C TYR A 472 8.59 -4.29 -3.03
N LYS A 473 8.20 -5.57 -3.01
CA LYS A 473 7.19 -6.12 -2.07
C LYS A 473 7.78 -7.12 -1.08
N ARG A 474 9.07 -6.99 -0.78
CA ARG A 474 9.88 -7.87 0.10
C ARG A 474 9.76 -9.36 -0.27
N GLY A 475 9.88 -9.70 -1.56
CA GLY A 475 9.91 -11.10 -2.00
C GLY A 475 8.64 -11.92 -1.74
N ARG A 476 7.46 -11.29 -1.61
CA ARG A 476 6.20 -12.01 -1.32
C ARG A 476 5.41 -12.28 -2.60
N ALA A 477 4.82 -13.48 -2.67
CA ALA A 477 3.93 -13.83 -3.78
C ALA A 477 2.64 -13.02 -3.65
N THR A 478 2.57 -11.95 -4.43
CA THR A 478 1.35 -11.27 -4.79
C THR A 478 0.58 -12.09 -5.82
N ALA A 479 -0.70 -11.77 -6.03
CA ALA A 479 -1.47 -12.27 -7.17
C ALA A 479 -0.86 -11.82 -8.51
N VAL A 480 -0.11 -10.71 -8.50
CA VAL A 480 0.81 -10.33 -9.57
C VAL A 480 2.08 -11.16 -9.37
N THR A 481 2.39 -12.07 -10.29
CA THR A 481 3.68 -12.76 -10.36
C THR A 481 4.83 -11.73 -10.21
N SER A 482 5.95 -12.14 -9.61
CA SER A 482 7.18 -11.33 -9.66
C SER A 482 7.35 -10.83 -11.10
N PRO A 483 7.64 -9.54 -11.36
CA PRO A 483 7.72 -9.01 -12.73
C PRO A 483 8.99 -9.51 -13.45
N LEU A 484 9.52 -10.64 -13.01
CA LEU A 484 10.62 -11.37 -13.61
C LEU A 484 10.06 -12.37 -14.64
N PRO A 485 10.77 -12.54 -15.75
CA PRO A 485 12.00 -11.85 -16.13
C PRO A 485 11.75 -10.38 -16.48
N MET A 486 12.75 -9.54 -16.20
CA MET A 486 12.79 -8.14 -16.61
C MET A 486 13.81 -7.92 -17.72
N PHE A 487 13.68 -6.81 -18.45
CA PHE A 487 14.46 -6.58 -19.66
C PHE A 487 15.24 -5.27 -19.60
N PHE A 488 16.42 -5.24 -20.20
CA PHE A 488 17.27 -4.07 -20.28
C PHE A 488 17.62 -3.68 -21.72
N ILE A 489 17.59 -2.38 -21.99
CA ILE A 489 18.05 -1.75 -23.23
C ILE A 489 19.41 -1.12 -22.96
N ASP A 490 20.46 -1.63 -23.58
CA ASP A 490 21.79 -1.06 -23.52
C ASP A 490 22.19 -0.39 -24.84
N GLN A 491 23.45 0.04 -24.98
CA GLN A 491 23.89 0.66 -26.23
C GLN A 491 23.84 -0.31 -27.42
N GLN A 492 24.07 -1.61 -27.18
CA GLN A 492 24.04 -2.62 -28.22
C GLN A 492 22.61 -2.88 -28.74
N SER A 493 21.59 -2.73 -27.89
CA SER A 493 20.18 -2.84 -28.28
C SER A 493 19.80 -1.90 -29.42
N GLY A 494 20.40 -0.70 -29.49
CA GLY A 494 20.16 0.25 -30.58
C GLY A 494 20.77 -0.17 -31.94
N HIS A 495 21.56 -1.24 -31.98
CA HIS A 495 22.21 -1.73 -33.19
C HIS A 495 21.66 -3.08 -33.66
N ASP A 496 21.36 -3.99 -32.74
CA ASP A 496 20.93 -5.36 -33.07
C ASP A 496 19.48 -5.68 -32.71
N LEU A 497 18.75 -4.70 -32.15
CA LEU A 497 17.35 -4.83 -31.73
C LEU A 497 17.12 -5.93 -30.67
N THR A 498 18.16 -6.32 -29.94
CA THR A 498 18.08 -7.27 -28.84
C THR A 498 17.97 -6.57 -27.49
N VAL A 499 17.45 -7.26 -26.49
CA VAL A 499 17.41 -6.83 -25.09
C VAL A 499 18.12 -7.84 -24.21
N ILE A 500 18.63 -7.39 -23.05
CA ILE A 500 19.16 -8.29 -22.03
C ILE A 500 17.99 -8.71 -21.14
N ALA A 501 17.63 -9.99 -21.14
CA ALA A 501 16.70 -10.57 -20.20
C ALA A 501 17.42 -10.88 -18.89
N VAL A 502 16.74 -10.66 -17.76
CA VAL A 502 17.23 -10.98 -16.42
C VAL A 502 16.15 -11.70 -15.63
N ASP A 503 16.50 -12.86 -15.07
CA ASP A 503 15.62 -13.65 -14.21
C ASP A 503 16.32 -14.03 -12.89
N SER A 504 15.54 -14.26 -11.84
CA SER A 504 16.09 -14.58 -10.52
C SER A 504 16.76 -15.95 -10.49
N ASP A 505 17.98 -16.00 -9.95
CA ASP A 505 18.61 -17.25 -9.59
C ASP A 505 18.19 -17.62 -8.15
N THR A 506 17.18 -18.49 -8.06
CA THR A 506 16.51 -18.84 -6.82
C THR A 506 16.93 -20.22 -6.31
N LEU A 507 17.37 -20.31 -5.06
CA LEU A 507 17.62 -21.54 -4.31
C LEU A 507 16.30 -22.10 -3.75
N TYR A 508 16.00 -23.35 -4.07
CA TYR A 508 14.88 -24.10 -3.53
C TYR A 508 15.39 -25.15 -2.55
N THR A 509 15.34 -24.83 -1.26
CA THR A 509 15.66 -25.77 -0.17
C THR A 509 14.41 -26.07 0.65
N ARG A 510 14.23 -27.33 1.02
CA ARG A 510 13.23 -27.74 2.02
C ARG A 510 13.60 -27.09 3.35
N LYS A 511 12.60 -26.58 4.08
CA LYS A 511 12.79 -25.99 5.40
C LYS A 511 13.39 -26.96 6.43
N SER A 512 13.40 -28.27 6.17
CA SER A 512 14.04 -29.31 6.97
C SER A 512 15.58 -29.34 6.83
N ASN A 513 16.16 -28.62 5.87
CA ASN A 513 17.61 -28.52 5.70
C ASN A 513 18.21 -27.55 6.75
N THR A 514 18.45 -28.07 7.96
CA THR A 514 18.94 -27.31 9.12
C THR A 514 20.33 -26.71 8.90
N ALA A 515 21.17 -27.34 8.06
CA ALA A 515 22.48 -26.80 7.71
C ALA A 515 22.36 -25.55 6.83
N ALA A 516 21.51 -25.59 5.80
CA ALA A 516 21.19 -24.42 4.98
C ALA A 516 20.59 -23.29 5.82
N ALA A 517 19.67 -23.63 6.73
CA ALA A 517 19.02 -22.67 7.62
C ALA A 517 20.02 -21.95 8.54
N GLU A 518 21.01 -22.67 9.08
CA GLU A 518 22.05 -22.10 9.93
C GLU A 518 23.06 -21.24 9.15
N ILE A 519 23.50 -21.70 7.97
CA ILE A 519 24.44 -20.95 7.11
C ILE A 519 23.82 -19.64 6.64
N LEU A 520 22.54 -19.66 6.27
CA LEU A 520 21.84 -18.50 5.73
C LEU A 520 21.17 -17.64 6.80
N LYS A 521 21.40 -17.92 8.10
CA LYS A 521 20.56 -17.37 9.18
C LYS A 521 20.49 -15.84 9.21
N ASP A 522 21.59 -15.17 8.89
CA ASP A 522 21.70 -13.72 8.91
C ASP A 522 21.66 -13.11 7.49
N THR A 523 21.38 -13.92 6.46
CA THR A 523 21.35 -13.48 5.07
C THR A 523 19.95 -13.00 4.68
N PRO A 524 19.74 -11.72 4.33
CA PRO A 524 18.46 -11.24 3.79
C PRO A 524 18.11 -12.00 2.52
N ALA A 525 16.84 -12.19 2.17
CA ALA A 525 16.42 -12.91 0.97
C ALA A 525 17.20 -14.21 0.70
N ARG A 526 17.23 -15.12 1.68
CA ARG A 526 17.90 -16.45 1.67
C ARG A 526 17.56 -17.38 0.49
N LYS A 527 16.72 -16.95 -0.44
CA LYS A 527 16.37 -17.71 -1.64
C LYS A 527 17.07 -17.15 -2.87
N VAL A 528 17.60 -15.93 -2.85
CA VAL A 528 18.22 -15.32 -4.03
C VAL A 528 19.73 -15.46 -3.98
N ARG A 529 20.26 -16.27 -4.89
CA ARG A 529 21.70 -16.47 -5.08
C ARG A 529 22.32 -15.42 -6.00
N GLY A 530 21.51 -14.75 -6.81
CA GLY A 530 21.94 -13.84 -7.87
C GLY A 530 20.85 -13.66 -8.92
N PHE A 531 21.26 -13.43 -10.15
CA PHE A 531 20.38 -13.49 -11.31
C PHE A 531 21.06 -14.17 -12.51
N PHE A 532 20.24 -14.74 -13.39
CA PHE A 532 20.64 -15.11 -14.73
C PHE A 532 20.42 -13.96 -15.69
N HIS A 533 21.30 -13.80 -16.68
CA HIS A 533 21.13 -12.83 -17.74
C HIS A 533 21.61 -13.37 -19.10
N GLY A 534 20.96 -12.92 -20.16
CA GLY A 534 21.32 -13.26 -21.53
C GLY A 534 20.59 -12.37 -22.54
N ARG A 535 21.07 -12.33 -23.79
CA ARG A 535 20.45 -11.50 -24.83
C ARG A 535 19.43 -12.28 -25.64
N LEU A 536 18.29 -11.67 -25.92
CA LEU A 536 17.27 -12.20 -26.81
C LEU A 536 16.67 -11.09 -27.68
N SER A 537 16.00 -11.47 -28.76
CA SER A 537 15.37 -10.50 -29.66
C SER A 537 14.30 -9.69 -28.94
N GLY A 538 14.22 -8.37 -29.17
CA GLY A 538 13.23 -7.51 -28.50
C GLY A 538 11.80 -8.03 -28.65
N ARG A 539 11.45 -8.56 -29.83
CA ARG A 539 10.12 -9.13 -30.10
C ARG A 539 9.78 -10.35 -29.23
N ASP A 540 10.78 -11.08 -28.73
CA ASP A 540 10.60 -12.32 -27.96
C ASP A 540 10.46 -12.07 -26.44
N ALA A 541 10.69 -10.84 -25.98
CA ALA A 541 10.66 -10.47 -24.56
C ALA A 541 9.34 -10.89 -23.86
N HIS A 542 8.20 -10.59 -24.49
CA HIS A 542 6.88 -10.99 -23.99
C HIS A 542 6.71 -12.50 -23.89
N ILE A 543 7.26 -13.30 -24.82
CA ILE A 543 7.12 -14.76 -24.74
C ILE A 543 8.01 -15.32 -23.64
N ALA A 544 9.24 -14.82 -23.54
CA ALA A 544 10.14 -15.15 -22.44
C ALA A 544 9.47 -14.84 -21.10
N HIS A 545 8.87 -13.66 -20.96
CA HIS A 545 8.15 -13.28 -19.75
C HIS A 545 6.99 -14.22 -19.40
N ALA A 546 6.12 -14.54 -20.36
CA ALA A 546 4.97 -15.41 -20.14
C ALA A 546 5.39 -16.81 -19.66
N ASN A 547 6.43 -17.37 -20.26
CA ASN A 547 6.84 -18.74 -19.98
C ASN A 547 7.69 -18.85 -18.71
N LEU A 548 8.63 -17.92 -18.50
CA LEU A 548 9.51 -17.94 -17.33
C LEU A 548 8.73 -17.61 -16.04
N SER A 549 7.80 -16.66 -16.09
CA SER A 549 7.02 -16.25 -14.90
C SER A 549 6.13 -17.35 -14.31
N ILE A 550 5.76 -18.35 -15.12
CA ILE A 550 4.98 -19.54 -14.69
C ILE A 550 5.81 -20.82 -14.67
N ALA A 551 7.14 -20.72 -14.86
CA ALA A 551 8.06 -21.86 -14.97
C ALA A 551 7.64 -22.90 -16.02
N ASN A 552 7.08 -22.46 -17.16
CA ASN A 552 6.72 -23.34 -18.28
C ASN A 552 7.94 -23.74 -19.12
N LEU A 553 8.92 -22.84 -19.25
CA LEU A 553 10.19 -23.07 -19.95
C LEU A 553 11.33 -22.52 -19.09
N ASN A 554 12.53 -23.07 -19.24
CA ASN A 554 13.72 -22.61 -18.53
C ASN A 554 14.40 -21.43 -19.24
N PHE A 555 15.22 -20.67 -18.50
CA PHE A 555 15.90 -19.49 -19.02
C PHE A 555 16.85 -19.81 -20.19
N ASP A 556 17.50 -20.98 -20.15
CA ASP A 556 18.43 -21.47 -21.16
C ASP A 556 17.75 -21.85 -22.50
N GLU A 557 16.42 -21.98 -22.51
CA GLU A 557 15.64 -22.20 -23.73
C GLU A 557 15.51 -20.93 -24.58
N PHE A 558 15.69 -19.75 -23.97
CA PHE A 558 15.57 -18.46 -24.65
C PHE A 558 16.92 -17.86 -25.03
N THR A 559 17.96 -18.09 -24.23
CA THR A 559 19.27 -17.47 -24.39
C THR A 559 20.35 -18.23 -23.62
N GLU A 560 21.62 -18.00 -23.94
CA GLU A 560 22.73 -18.59 -23.19
C GLU A 560 22.82 -17.93 -21.79
N PRO A 561 22.59 -18.68 -20.70
CA PRO A 561 22.53 -18.12 -19.36
C PRO A 561 23.93 -17.74 -18.87
N ASN A 562 24.11 -16.47 -18.54
CA ASN A 562 25.24 -15.99 -17.73
C ASN A 562 24.73 -15.70 -16.32
N GLN A 563 25.56 -15.93 -15.31
CA GLN A 563 25.17 -15.78 -13.91
C GLN A 563 25.90 -14.61 -13.26
N PHE A 564 25.15 -13.74 -12.60
CA PHE A 564 25.70 -12.71 -11.73
C PHE A 564 25.47 -13.10 -10.26
N PRO A 565 26.53 -13.39 -9.49
CA PRO A 565 26.40 -13.79 -8.11
C PRO A 565 25.96 -12.61 -7.24
N ARG A 566 25.01 -12.84 -6.34
CA ARG A 566 24.59 -11.84 -5.36
C ARG A 566 25.76 -11.41 -4.48
N PRO A 567 26.01 -10.09 -4.32
CA PRO A 567 26.95 -9.59 -3.33
C PRO A 567 26.62 -10.07 -1.90
N GLY A 568 27.60 -10.66 -1.23
CA GLY A 568 27.46 -11.16 0.16
C GLY A 568 26.78 -12.52 0.29
N TRP A 569 26.45 -13.20 -0.82
CA TRP A 569 26.00 -14.60 -0.78
C TRP A 569 27.17 -15.52 -0.39
N PRO A 570 26.96 -16.55 0.46
CA PRO A 570 28.06 -17.36 0.99
C PRO A 570 28.88 -18.10 -0.08
N GLY A 571 28.35 -18.28 -1.29
CA GLY A 571 29.05 -18.85 -2.44
C GLY A 571 28.16 -19.80 -3.24
N HIS A 572 28.43 -19.95 -4.53
CA HIS A 572 27.73 -20.93 -5.38
C HIS A 572 28.29 -22.35 -5.10
N GLY A 573 27.40 -23.35 -4.96
CA GLY A 573 27.79 -24.74 -4.65
C GLY A 573 28.01 -25.08 -3.17
N ILE A 574 27.77 -24.14 -2.24
CA ILE A 574 27.79 -24.43 -0.80
C ILE A 574 26.50 -25.12 -0.33
N LEU A 575 25.39 -24.79 -0.99
CA LEU A 575 24.09 -25.38 -0.78
C LEU A 575 23.62 -25.91 -2.13
N GLU A 576 23.45 -27.22 -2.24
CA GLU A 576 22.81 -27.87 -3.38
C GLU A 576 21.29 -27.67 -3.25
N ASP A 577 20.59 -27.52 -4.38
CA ASP A 577 19.14 -27.57 -4.41
C ASP A 577 18.70 -29.00 -4.00
N ASP A 578 17.59 -29.12 -3.27
CA ASP A 578 17.05 -30.45 -2.98
C ASP A 578 16.39 -31.00 -4.26
N ASP A 579 16.85 -32.16 -4.75
CA ASP A 579 16.30 -32.86 -5.94
C ASP A 579 14.76 -33.04 -5.92
#